data_AF-A0A9P5VGJ9-F1
#
_entry.id   AF-A0A9P5VGJ9-F1
#
_cell.length_a   1.000
_cell.length_b   1.000
_cell.length_c   1.000
_cell.angle_alpha   90.00
_cell.angle_beta   90.00
_cell.angle_gamma   90.00
#
_symmetry.space_group_name_H-M   'P 1'
#
loop_
_entity.id
_entity.type
_entity.pdbx_description
1 polymer ?
#
loop_
_entity_poly.entity_id
_entity_poly.type
_entity_poly.pdbx_seq_one_letter_code
_entity_poly.pdbx_strand_id
1 'polypeptide(L)'
;MKISASLISLAAAASLVSAGRYIPVGDNARTVEGAFIIEYEDGVDHAKANNFLNSHKVEYKVRGEFNVFNGASFNVKSGHSGEDLAKIPGVKRVFPVEIISVGKPQVAKGNPVDALLTSAHTMTGADYVQKVHKFTGKGVKVGIIDSGVDYTHPALGGCFGKGCRVRYGWDFVGDDMNNPKSDSDPMDKCNGHGTHVAGIVGADARKVGATHPFVGVAPEVTFGAYRVLDCEGSGSNEGVMWGMELAFNQGMHVINMSLGGGSAYKENPVAILSDKLTANGMAVIAAAGNDGTSGIGMVSDGGLGELSTSVAAFDNVSGNFNYFKYGTSQRAYKASSNWGKAINLPSATLFPLLNKDGSLSDGCLAANYPAEAKGKVVLVLGDFTNCGSAGRGNVAKAAGVAGMLVQTTPFGFANIGGVAGLPMASIEFAAGDELLAAAKKNPAATFSWPAEQKSFKVEGGGTPSGFSSY
;
A
#
# COMPACT_ATOMS: atom_id res chain seq x y z
N MET A 1 -9.78 -57.02 -64.77
CA MET A 1 -10.95 -56.34 -64.16
C MET A 1 -10.39 -55.28 -63.21
N LYS A 2 -10.64 -53.99 -63.50
CA LYS A 2 -10.26 -52.83 -62.67
C LYS A 2 -11.17 -52.76 -61.43
N ILE A 3 -10.68 -52.13 -60.35
CA ILE A 3 -11.34 -51.24 -59.35
C ILE A 3 -10.26 -50.98 -58.27
N SER A 4 -9.46 -49.91 -58.38
CA SER A 4 -9.64 -48.51 -57.93
C SER A 4 -9.43 -48.27 -56.44
N ALA A 5 -8.50 -47.36 -56.16
CA ALA A 5 -8.16 -46.78 -54.87
C ALA A 5 -9.35 -46.17 -54.12
N SER A 6 -9.25 -46.10 -52.80
CA SER A 6 -9.94 -45.07 -52.01
C SER A 6 -8.96 -44.45 -51.03
N LEU A 7 -8.99 -43.12 -51.05
CA LEU A 7 -8.11 -42.21 -50.35
C LEU A 7 -8.25 -42.39 -48.84
N ILE A 8 -7.12 -42.49 -48.15
CA ILE A 8 -7.01 -42.10 -46.75
C ILE A 8 -7.06 -40.57 -46.76
N SER A 9 -8.23 -40.01 -46.42
CA SER A 9 -8.36 -38.59 -46.15
C SER A 9 -7.52 -38.25 -44.92
N LEU A 10 -6.47 -37.46 -45.13
CA LEU A 10 -5.80 -36.72 -44.09
C LEU A 10 -6.84 -35.75 -43.50
N ALA A 11 -7.47 -36.13 -42.39
CA ALA A 11 -8.23 -35.19 -41.58
C ALA A 11 -7.20 -34.22 -40.97
N ALA A 12 -7.01 -33.07 -41.60
CA ALA A 12 -6.39 -31.93 -40.95
C ALA A 12 -7.23 -31.66 -39.70
N ALA A 13 -6.64 -31.89 -38.52
CA ALA A 13 -7.19 -31.41 -37.26
C ALA A 13 -7.19 -29.89 -37.34
N ALA A 14 -8.29 -29.31 -37.81
CA ALA A 14 -8.59 -27.92 -37.59
C ALA A 14 -8.78 -27.77 -36.09
N SER A 15 -7.70 -27.41 -35.38
CA SER A 15 -7.79 -26.89 -34.03
C SER A 15 -8.76 -25.72 -34.09
N LEU A 16 -9.95 -25.89 -33.51
CA LEU A 16 -10.86 -24.79 -33.21
C LEU A 16 -10.07 -23.80 -32.36
N VAL A 17 -9.50 -22.78 -33.00
CA VAL A 17 -8.91 -21.65 -32.29
C VAL A 17 -10.09 -20.96 -31.62
N SER A 18 -10.22 -21.12 -30.30
CA SER A 18 -11.13 -20.30 -29.53
C SER A 18 -10.84 -18.84 -29.87
N ALA A 19 -11.87 -18.04 -30.18
CA ALA A 19 -11.67 -16.60 -30.23
C ALA A 19 -11.18 -16.16 -28.85
N GLY A 20 -10.13 -15.34 -28.81
CA GLY A 20 -9.62 -14.77 -27.58
C GLY A 20 -10.67 -13.91 -26.89
N ARG A 21 -10.43 -13.58 -25.63
CA ARG A 21 -11.34 -12.75 -24.84
C ARG A 21 -10.70 -11.44 -24.42
N TYR A 22 -11.37 -10.32 -24.72
CA TYR A 22 -11.05 -9.05 -24.07
C TYR A 22 -11.63 -9.03 -22.66
N ILE A 23 -10.80 -8.63 -21.70
CA ILE A 23 -11.17 -8.50 -20.30
C ILE A 23 -11.09 -7.01 -19.97
N PRO A 24 -12.24 -6.30 -19.95
CA PRO A 24 -12.27 -4.89 -19.62
C PRO A 24 -11.99 -4.68 -18.13
N VAL A 25 -11.64 -3.45 -17.79
CA VAL A 25 -11.52 -2.97 -16.41
C VAL A 25 -12.76 -2.17 -16.04
N GLY A 26 -13.01 -1.99 -14.74
CA GLY A 26 -14.16 -1.22 -14.27
C GLY A 26 -14.09 0.25 -14.68
N ASP A 27 -15.24 0.93 -14.74
CA ASP A 27 -15.37 2.31 -15.26
C ASP A 27 -14.49 3.36 -14.58
N ASN A 28 -14.03 3.10 -13.34
CA ASN A 28 -13.18 4.00 -12.56
C ASN A 28 -11.67 3.69 -12.68
N ALA A 29 -11.29 2.63 -13.39
CA ALA A 29 -9.89 2.26 -13.55
C ALA A 29 -9.17 3.27 -14.46
N ARG A 30 -7.99 3.71 -14.02
CA ARG A 30 -7.11 4.54 -14.86
C ARG A 30 -6.29 3.62 -15.75
N THR A 31 -6.34 3.84 -17.06
CA THR A 31 -5.59 3.04 -18.04
C THR A 31 -4.61 3.91 -18.83
N VAL A 32 -3.57 3.27 -19.37
CA VAL A 32 -2.68 3.91 -20.35
C VAL A 32 -3.35 3.81 -21.72
N GLU A 33 -3.67 4.96 -22.30
CA GLU A 33 -4.42 5.02 -23.56
C GLU A 33 -3.73 4.22 -24.69
N GLY A 34 -4.51 3.37 -25.35
CA GLY A 34 -4.05 2.52 -26.45
C GLY A 34 -3.05 1.43 -26.04
N ALA A 35 -2.81 1.20 -24.75
CA ALA A 35 -1.88 0.17 -24.29
C ALA A 35 -2.61 -1.09 -23.80
N PHE A 36 -2.16 -2.26 -24.26
CA PHE A 36 -2.77 -3.55 -23.97
C PHE A 36 -1.72 -4.62 -23.67
N ILE A 37 -2.00 -5.48 -22.70
CA ILE A 37 -1.30 -6.74 -22.44
C ILE A 37 -2.06 -7.85 -23.15
N ILE A 38 -1.36 -8.64 -23.95
CA ILE A 38 -1.92 -9.78 -24.67
C ILE A 38 -1.30 -11.06 -24.12
N GLU A 39 -2.13 -11.98 -23.64
CA GLU A 39 -1.71 -13.36 -23.38
C GLU A 39 -1.99 -14.22 -24.62
N TYR A 40 -1.01 -15.04 -24.99
CA TYR A 40 -1.12 -15.95 -26.13
C TYR A 40 -1.58 -17.34 -25.70
N GLU A 41 -2.14 -18.07 -26.66
CA GLU A 41 -2.40 -19.50 -26.49
C GLU A 41 -1.09 -20.29 -26.29
N ASP A 42 -1.18 -21.41 -25.58
CA ASP A 42 -0.02 -22.25 -25.31
C ASP A 42 0.58 -22.78 -26.63
N GLY A 43 1.90 -22.73 -26.76
CA GLY A 43 2.63 -23.15 -27.96
C GLY A 43 2.65 -22.13 -29.11
N VAL A 44 2.01 -20.97 -28.95
CA VAL A 44 2.17 -19.83 -29.86
C VAL A 44 3.44 -19.07 -29.48
N ASP A 45 4.40 -19.04 -30.40
CA ASP A 45 5.61 -18.22 -30.27
C ASP A 45 5.30 -16.72 -30.49
N HIS A 46 5.95 -15.85 -29.72
CA HIS A 46 5.70 -14.40 -29.70
C HIS A 46 5.95 -13.77 -31.07
N ALA A 47 6.99 -14.20 -31.79
CA ALA A 47 7.25 -13.71 -33.14
C ALA A 47 6.11 -14.03 -34.11
N LYS A 48 5.48 -15.20 -33.99
CA LYS A 48 4.30 -15.58 -34.78
C LYS A 48 3.07 -14.77 -34.36
N ALA A 49 2.88 -14.58 -33.06
CA ALA A 49 1.77 -13.78 -32.53
C ALA A 49 1.84 -12.32 -32.97
N ASN A 50 3.04 -11.71 -32.92
CA ASN A 50 3.30 -10.35 -33.39
C ASN A 50 3.05 -10.21 -34.90
N ASN A 51 3.34 -11.24 -35.68
CA ASN A 51 3.00 -11.27 -37.10
C ASN A 51 1.49 -11.31 -37.35
N PHE A 52 0.69 -11.87 -36.44
CA PHE A 52 -0.77 -11.85 -36.57
C PHE A 52 -1.34 -10.43 -36.43
N LEU A 53 -0.79 -9.59 -35.55
CA LEU A 53 -1.16 -8.17 -35.46
C LEU A 53 -0.88 -7.45 -36.80
N ASN A 54 0.28 -7.70 -37.40
CA ASN A 54 0.64 -7.14 -38.71
C ASN A 54 -0.29 -7.61 -39.83
N SER A 55 -0.62 -8.90 -39.87
CA SER A 55 -1.50 -9.47 -40.92
C SER A 55 -2.93 -8.96 -40.83
N HIS A 56 -3.35 -8.44 -39.67
CA HIS A 56 -4.65 -7.82 -39.44
C HIS A 56 -4.60 -6.28 -39.49
N LYS A 57 -3.51 -5.70 -40.02
CA LYS A 57 -3.33 -4.24 -40.17
C LYS A 57 -3.47 -3.46 -38.86
N VAL A 58 -3.05 -4.08 -37.75
CA VAL A 58 -2.90 -3.39 -36.47
C VAL A 58 -1.54 -2.72 -36.47
N GLU A 59 -1.51 -1.39 -36.40
CA GLU A 59 -0.27 -0.65 -36.17
C GLU A 59 0.04 -0.62 -34.68
N TYR A 60 1.21 -1.15 -34.29
CA TYR A 60 1.58 -1.26 -32.88
C TYR A 60 3.07 -0.97 -32.65
N LYS A 61 3.40 -0.74 -31.38
CA LYS A 61 4.75 -0.77 -30.84
C LYS A 61 4.79 -1.75 -29.67
N VAL A 62 5.68 -2.74 -29.71
CA VAL A 62 5.95 -3.61 -28.57
C VAL A 62 6.55 -2.77 -27.44
N ARG A 63 5.96 -2.87 -26.25
CA ARG A 63 6.44 -2.23 -25.02
C ARG A 63 7.37 -3.16 -24.24
N GLY A 64 7.05 -4.46 -24.23
CA GLY A 64 7.88 -5.52 -23.63
C GLY A 64 7.20 -6.88 -23.71
N GLU A 65 7.98 -7.95 -23.56
CA GLU A 65 7.52 -9.34 -23.63
C GLU A 65 7.53 -10.00 -22.24
N PHE A 66 6.72 -11.04 -22.07
CA PHE A 66 6.58 -11.84 -20.85
C PHE A 66 6.72 -13.33 -21.17
N ASN A 67 7.74 -13.96 -20.61
CA ASN A 67 8.06 -15.36 -20.87
C ASN A 67 7.19 -16.33 -20.06
N VAL A 68 7.10 -16.11 -18.75
CA VAL A 68 6.33 -16.98 -17.84
C VAL A 68 4.83 -16.72 -18.02
N PHE A 69 4.43 -15.46 -18.20
CA PHE A 69 3.04 -15.13 -18.52
C PHE A 69 2.62 -15.67 -19.90
N ASN A 70 3.56 -15.88 -20.82
CA ASN A 70 3.32 -16.16 -22.24
C ASN A 70 2.51 -15.05 -22.94
N GLY A 71 3.12 -13.87 -23.06
CA GLY A 71 2.44 -12.73 -23.65
C GLY A 71 3.37 -11.56 -23.94
N ALA A 72 2.78 -10.45 -24.39
CA ALA A 72 3.51 -9.20 -24.58
C ALA A 72 2.60 -8.00 -24.37
N SER A 73 3.20 -6.86 -24.04
CA SER A 73 2.53 -5.57 -23.96
C SER A 73 2.76 -4.74 -25.21
N PHE A 74 1.72 -4.06 -25.67
CA PHE A 74 1.66 -3.30 -26.90
C PHE A 74 1.11 -1.91 -26.64
N ASN A 75 1.63 -0.93 -27.36
CA ASN A 75 0.89 0.30 -27.64
C ASN A 75 0.32 0.17 -29.06
N VAL A 76 -0.99 0.20 -29.18
CA VAL A 76 -1.74 0.08 -30.43
C VAL A 76 -2.20 1.47 -30.85
N LYS A 77 -1.95 1.83 -32.11
CA LYS A 77 -2.42 3.12 -32.64
C LYS A 77 -3.93 3.13 -32.82
N SER A 78 -4.51 4.32 -32.76
CA SER A 78 -5.96 4.58 -32.86
C SER A 78 -6.66 3.75 -33.95
N GLY A 79 -7.80 3.16 -33.62
CA GLY A 79 -8.67 2.45 -34.58
C GLY A 79 -8.92 0.97 -34.29
N HIS A 80 -8.22 0.39 -33.30
CA HIS A 80 -8.44 -0.98 -32.84
C HIS A 80 -8.74 -1.00 -31.34
N SER A 81 -9.83 -1.65 -30.94
CA SER A 81 -10.17 -1.86 -29.53
C SER A 81 -9.56 -3.15 -28.97
N GLY A 82 -9.64 -3.36 -27.66
CA GLY A 82 -9.24 -4.63 -27.06
C GLY A 82 -10.04 -5.82 -27.59
N GLU A 83 -11.31 -5.60 -27.94
CA GLU A 83 -12.17 -6.59 -28.60
C GLU A 83 -11.70 -6.92 -30.02
N ASP A 84 -11.09 -5.97 -30.74
CA ASP A 84 -10.51 -6.25 -32.06
C ASP A 84 -9.25 -7.10 -31.95
N LEU A 85 -8.41 -6.81 -30.96
CA LEU A 85 -7.21 -7.60 -30.67
C LEU A 85 -7.57 -9.03 -30.25
N ALA A 86 -8.66 -9.21 -29.49
CA ALA A 86 -9.12 -10.52 -29.03
C ALA A 86 -9.58 -11.45 -30.17
N LYS A 87 -9.95 -10.91 -31.34
CA LYS A 87 -10.37 -11.70 -32.52
C LYS A 87 -9.17 -12.30 -33.28
N ILE A 88 -7.95 -11.91 -32.94
CA ILE A 88 -6.75 -12.33 -33.66
C ILE A 88 -6.41 -13.78 -33.30
N PRO A 89 -6.21 -14.69 -34.28
CA PRO A 89 -5.84 -16.07 -34.00
C PRO A 89 -4.58 -16.18 -33.12
N GLY A 90 -4.62 -17.06 -32.12
CA GLY A 90 -3.51 -17.27 -31.17
C GLY A 90 -3.49 -16.28 -29.99
N VAL A 91 -4.39 -15.30 -29.96
CA VAL A 91 -4.66 -14.48 -28.77
C VAL A 91 -5.61 -15.22 -27.85
N LYS A 92 -5.22 -15.41 -26.60
CA LYS A 92 -6.04 -16.03 -25.56
C LYS A 92 -6.84 -14.98 -24.79
N ARG A 93 -6.14 -13.96 -24.27
CA ARG A 93 -6.75 -12.87 -23.50
C ARG A 93 -6.09 -11.54 -23.85
N VAL A 94 -6.88 -10.46 -23.78
CA VAL A 94 -6.41 -9.08 -23.96
C VAL A 94 -6.87 -8.27 -22.75
N PHE A 95 -5.94 -7.50 -22.19
CA PHE A 95 -6.14 -6.66 -21.01
C PHE A 95 -5.69 -5.24 -21.32
N PRO A 96 -6.38 -4.19 -20.87
CA PRO A 96 -5.82 -2.86 -20.88
C PRO A 96 -4.64 -2.76 -19.89
N VAL A 97 -3.67 -1.90 -20.18
CA VAL A 97 -2.63 -1.55 -19.21
C VAL A 97 -3.23 -0.60 -18.17
N GLU A 98 -3.24 -1.02 -16.91
CA GLU A 98 -3.80 -0.28 -15.79
C GLU A 98 -2.72 0.51 -15.05
N ILE A 99 -3.10 1.69 -14.56
CA ILE A 99 -2.29 2.50 -13.66
C ILE A 99 -2.61 2.10 -12.23
N ILE A 100 -1.60 1.60 -11.53
CA ILE A 100 -1.65 1.29 -10.10
C ILE A 100 -1.04 2.43 -9.29
N SER A 101 -1.43 2.58 -8.03
CA SER A 101 -0.87 3.61 -7.15
C SER A 101 -0.83 3.20 -5.69
N VAL A 102 0.20 3.64 -4.99
CA VAL A 102 0.36 3.51 -3.53
C VAL A 102 0.57 4.89 -2.92
N GLY A 103 0.19 5.05 -1.65
CA GLY A 103 0.47 6.26 -0.90
C GLY A 103 1.93 6.38 -0.49
N LYS A 104 2.45 7.61 -0.39
CA LYS A 104 3.76 7.88 0.21
C LYS A 104 3.73 7.59 1.71
N PRO A 105 4.68 6.80 2.26
CA PRO A 105 4.80 6.65 3.71
C PRO A 105 5.07 8.00 4.37
N GLN A 106 4.46 8.20 5.53
CA GLN A 106 4.72 9.37 6.35
C GLN A 106 5.98 9.13 7.17
N VAL A 107 7.10 9.76 6.80
CA VAL A 107 8.31 9.76 7.64
C VAL A 107 8.05 10.66 8.85
N ALA A 108 7.82 10.06 10.01
CA ALA A 108 7.67 10.81 11.25
C ALA A 108 8.95 11.60 11.56
N LYS A 109 8.88 12.94 11.48
CA LYS A 109 9.94 13.84 11.97
C LYS A 109 9.73 14.04 13.47
N GLY A 110 10.39 13.21 14.28
CA GLY A 110 10.41 13.29 15.74
C GLY A 110 11.59 12.47 16.28
N ASN A 111 11.85 12.55 17.58
CA ASN A 111 12.79 11.61 18.22
C ASN A 111 12.14 10.23 18.14
N PRO A 112 12.67 9.28 17.32
CA PRO A 112 12.20 7.90 17.38
C PRO A 112 12.49 7.40 18.81
N VAL A 113 11.67 6.55 19.42
CA VAL A 113 12.03 5.85 20.67
C VAL A 113 11.46 4.43 20.60
N ASP A 114 12.28 3.45 21.03
CA ASP A 114 12.10 1.99 21.03
C ASP A 114 11.32 1.31 19.89
N ALA A 115 12.03 0.41 19.21
CA ALA A 115 11.60 -0.32 18.02
C ALA A 115 10.27 -1.07 18.19
N LEU A 116 9.22 -0.53 17.54
CA LEU A 116 7.86 -1.10 17.45
C LEU A 116 7.80 -2.51 16.84
N LEU A 117 8.89 -2.97 16.20
CA LEU A 117 8.96 -4.34 15.72
C LEU A 117 8.92 -5.37 16.86
N THR A 118 9.22 -4.98 18.11
CA THR A 118 9.15 -5.94 19.23
C THR A 118 7.73 -6.45 19.45
N SER A 119 6.72 -5.57 19.45
CA SER A 119 5.32 -5.98 19.60
C SER A 119 4.83 -6.72 18.34
N ALA A 120 5.18 -6.23 17.14
CA ALA A 120 4.82 -6.89 15.89
C ALA A 120 5.43 -8.30 15.77
N HIS A 121 6.69 -8.48 16.17
CA HIS A 121 7.33 -9.80 16.20
C HIS A 121 6.67 -10.73 17.21
N THR A 122 6.30 -10.21 18.39
CA THR A 122 5.61 -11.02 19.41
C THR A 122 4.22 -11.45 18.91
N MET A 123 3.47 -10.53 18.29
CA MET A 123 2.14 -10.81 17.73
C MET A 123 2.18 -11.83 16.59
N THR A 124 3.26 -11.84 15.80
CA THR A 124 3.42 -12.74 14.64
C THR A 124 4.21 -14.01 14.96
N GLY A 125 4.83 -14.11 16.14
CA GLY A 125 5.76 -15.19 16.49
C GLY A 125 7.11 -15.13 15.75
N ALA A 126 7.40 -14.06 15.01
CA ALA A 126 8.66 -13.91 14.28
C ALA A 126 9.88 -13.94 15.23
N ASP A 127 9.76 -13.39 16.44
CA ASP A 127 10.85 -13.43 17.40
C ASP A 127 11.12 -14.84 17.93
N TYR A 128 10.08 -15.67 18.09
CA TYR A 128 10.24 -17.07 18.45
C TYR A 128 11.02 -17.82 17.37
N VAL A 129 10.67 -17.64 16.09
CA VAL A 129 11.37 -18.27 14.96
C VAL A 129 12.84 -17.83 14.90
N GLN A 130 13.11 -16.54 15.05
CA GLN A 130 14.48 -16.01 15.06
C GLN A 130 15.29 -16.50 16.28
N LYS A 131 14.70 -16.47 17.48
CA LYS A 131 15.42 -16.75 18.72
C LYS A 131 15.60 -18.24 18.97
N VAL A 132 14.58 -19.06 18.71
CA VAL A 132 14.56 -20.50 19.03
C VAL A 132 15.13 -21.31 17.87
N HIS A 133 14.63 -21.09 16.65
CA HIS A 133 15.05 -21.87 15.48
C HIS A 133 16.28 -21.28 14.77
N LYS A 134 16.72 -20.07 15.15
CA LYS A 134 17.86 -19.36 14.53
C LYS A 134 17.68 -19.12 13.04
N PHE A 135 16.43 -19.08 12.56
CA PHE A 135 16.14 -18.75 11.17
C PHE A 135 16.16 -17.25 10.99
N THR A 136 17.08 -16.78 10.16
CA THR A 136 17.35 -15.36 9.89
C THR A 136 17.11 -14.97 8.44
N GLY A 137 16.74 -15.93 7.58
CA GLY A 137 16.65 -15.75 6.14
C GLY A 137 17.99 -15.88 5.40
N LYS A 138 19.07 -16.31 6.07
CA LYS A 138 20.35 -16.58 5.42
C LYS A 138 20.19 -17.59 4.28
N GLY A 139 20.68 -17.23 3.09
CA GLY A 139 20.55 -18.04 1.87
C GLY A 139 19.23 -17.84 1.11
N VAL A 140 18.26 -17.14 1.70
CA VAL A 140 17.01 -16.77 1.05
C VAL A 140 17.18 -15.44 0.31
N LYS A 141 16.47 -15.33 -0.81
CA LYS A 141 16.46 -14.14 -1.67
C LYS A 141 15.02 -13.64 -1.76
N VAL A 142 14.81 -12.36 -1.48
CA VAL A 142 13.50 -11.72 -1.46
C VAL A 142 13.48 -10.54 -2.42
N GLY A 143 12.58 -10.54 -3.39
CA GLY A 143 12.35 -9.43 -4.30
C GLY A 143 11.31 -8.45 -3.73
N ILE A 144 11.63 -7.16 -3.75
CA ILE A 144 10.71 -6.07 -3.41
C ILE A 144 10.23 -5.44 -4.73
N ILE A 145 8.98 -5.67 -5.11
CA ILE A 145 8.35 -5.07 -6.28
C ILE A 145 7.57 -3.83 -5.81
N ASP A 146 8.16 -2.64 -5.92
CA ASP A 146 7.67 -1.44 -5.22
C ASP A 146 8.24 -0.13 -5.83
N SER A 147 8.30 0.98 -5.08
CA SER A 147 8.95 2.26 -5.46
C SER A 147 10.48 2.23 -5.51
N GLY A 148 11.08 1.04 -5.48
CA GLY A 148 12.52 0.83 -5.34
C GLY A 148 12.95 0.61 -3.90
N VAL A 149 14.26 0.60 -3.65
CA VAL A 149 14.83 0.48 -2.30
C VAL A 149 15.99 1.45 -2.18
N ASP A 150 16.02 2.25 -1.12
CA ASP A 150 17.21 2.98 -0.70
C ASP A 150 18.28 1.98 -0.22
N TYR A 151 19.04 1.47 -1.17
CA TYR A 151 20.12 0.54 -0.92
C TYR A 151 21.32 1.19 -0.22
N THR A 152 21.38 2.53 -0.16
CA THR A 152 22.40 3.24 0.63
C THR A 152 22.05 3.31 2.11
N HIS A 153 20.83 2.96 2.50
CA HIS A 153 20.44 2.90 3.90
C HIS A 153 21.30 1.87 4.67
N PRO A 154 22.01 2.27 5.75
CA PRO A 154 22.95 1.38 6.44
C PRO A 154 22.30 0.07 6.94
N ALA A 155 21.07 0.15 7.45
CA ALA A 155 20.35 -1.04 7.94
C ALA A 155 19.99 -2.06 6.84
N LEU A 156 20.06 -1.65 5.56
CA LEU A 156 19.87 -2.49 4.38
C LEU A 156 21.18 -2.87 3.70
N GLY A 157 22.33 -2.50 4.27
CA GLY A 157 23.67 -2.90 3.83
C GLY A 157 24.50 -1.79 3.19
N GLY A 158 23.88 -0.66 2.82
CA GLY A 158 24.60 0.54 2.38
C GLY A 158 25.25 0.49 0.99
N CYS A 159 24.90 -0.50 0.15
CA CYS A 159 25.40 -0.60 -1.23
C CYS A 159 24.49 -1.45 -2.13
N PHE A 160 24.70 -1.34 -3.45
CA PHE A 160 23.97 -2.09 -4.48
C PHE A 160 24.90 -2.96 -5.34
N GLY A 161 24.43 -4.16 -5.71
CA GLY A 161 25.08 -5.03 -6.69
C GLY A 161 25.86 -6.20 -6.07
N LYS A 162 26.88 -6.69 -6.79
CA LYS A 162 27.64 -7.88 -6.39
C LYS A 162 28.34 -7.64 -5.05
N GLY A 163 28.17 -8.57 -4.11
CA GLY A 163 28.71 -8.45 -2.76
C GLY A 163 27.85 -7.65 -1.78
N CYS A 164 26.88 -6.88 -2.29
CA CYS A 164 25.93 -6.14 -1.48
C CYS A 164 24.76 -7.00 -1.03
N ARG A 165 24.03 -6.48 -0.04
CA ARG A 165 22.82 -7.08 0.50
C ARG A 165 21.61 -6.84 -0.39
N VAL A 166 21.44 -5.61 -0.90
CA VAL A 166 20.61 -5.34 -2.07
C VAL A 166 21.45 -5.67 -3.30
N ARG A 167 21.25 -6.87 -3.85
CA ARG A 167 22.16 -7.45 -4.85
C ARG A 167 21.67 -7.33 -6.27
N TYR A 168 20.36 -7.39 -6.44
CA TYR A 168 19.70 -7.42 -7.73
C TYR A 168 18.72 -6.26 -7.82
N GLY A 169 18.40 -5.85 -9.04
CA GLY A 169 17.34 -4.88 -9.24
C GLY A 169 17.35 -4.22 -10.60
N TRP A 170 16.29 -3.46 -10.85
CA TRP A 170 16.05 -2.70 -12.06
C TRP A 170 14.98 -1.65 -11.79
N ASP A 171 15.06 -0.50 -12.48
CA ASP A 171 14.01 0.51 -12.51
C ASP A 171 13.26 0.43 -13.84
N PHE A 172 11.96 0.16 -13.77
CA PHE A 172 11.09 0.05 -14.94
C PHE A 172 10.33 1.35 -15.26
N VAL A 173 10.34 2.33 -14.35
CA VAL A 173 9.44 3.50 -14.41
C VAL A 173 10.16 4.83 -14.30
N GLY A 174 11.23 4.95 -13.51
CA GLY A 174 11.87 6.23 -13.24
C GLY A 174 11.03 7.14 -12.33
N ASP A 175 11.19 8.45 -12.48
CA ASP A 175 10.61 9.44 -11.54
C ASP A 175 9.19 9.91 -11.91
N ASP A 176 8.72 9.63 -13.13
CA ASP A 176 7.40 10.05 -13.65
C ASP A 176 6.79 8.96 -14.54
N MET A 177 5.67 8.37 -14.10
CA MET A 177 5.01 7.28 -14.84
C MET A 177 4.47 7.72 -16.22
N ASN A 178 4.28 9.02 -16.46
CA ASN A 178 3.84 9.54 -17.76
C ASN A 178 4.99 9.62 -18.77
N ASN A 179 6.24 9.61 -18.30
CA ASN A 179 7.44 9.62 -19.12
C ASN A 179 8.46 8.60 -18.58
N PRO A 180 8.14 7.29 -18.67
CA PRO A 180 8.87 6.27 -17.98
C PRO A 180 10.32 6.16 -18.49
N LYS A 181 11.27 6.06 -17.56
CA LYS A 181 12.70 5.90 -17.85
C LYS A 181 13.22 4.65 -17.18
N SER A 182 13.32 3.60 -17.98
CA SER A 182 13.85 2.32 -17.54
C SER A 182 15.38 2.35 -17.50
N ASP A 183 15.97 1.96 -16.37
CA ASP A 183 17.41 1.87 -16.18
C ASP A 183 17.79 0.84 -15.09
N SER A 184 19.08 0.67 -14.85
CA SER A 184 19.60 -0.32 -13.92
C SER A 184 19.69 0.14 -12.46
N ASP A 185 19.19 1.32 -12.10
CA ASP A 185 19.29 1.92 -10.76
C ASP A 185 17.94 1.88 -10.01
N PRO A 186 17.66 0.83 -9.21
CA PRO A 186 16.38 0.66 -8.51
C PRO A 186 16.26 1.51 -7.24
N MET A 187 17.06 2.57 -7.11
CA MET A 187 17.07 3.44 -5.94
C MET A 187 15.69 4.08 -5.74
N ASP A 188 15.19 4.02 -4.51
CA ASP A 188 14.03 4.82 -4.08
C ASP A 188 14.51 6.21 -3.65
N LYS A 189 14.27 7.22 -4.49
CA LYS A 189 14.82 8.56 -4.34
C LYS A 189 13.88 9.53 -3.62
N CYS A 190 12.60 9.19 -3.52
CA CYS A 190 11.55 10.20 -3.33
C CYS A 190 10.25 9.67 -2.71
N ASN A 191 9.93 8.38 -2.86
CA ASN A 191 8.68 7.85 -2.33
C ASN A 191 8.90 7.26 -0.92
N GLY A 192 9.86 6.36 -0.78
CA GLY A 192 10.23 5.70 0.47
C GLY A 192 9.43 4.44 0.80
N HIS A 193 8.36 4.12 0.06
CA HIS A 193 7.47 2.98 0.35
C HIS A 193 8.22 1.65 0.28
N GLY A 194 8.90 1.36 -0.82
CA GLY A 194 9.65 0.13 -1.00
C GLY A 194 10.83 0.00 -0.01
N THR A 195 11.44 1.12 0.40
CA THR A 195 12.45 1.13 1.47
C THR A 195 11.85 0.73 2.82
N HIS A 196 10.66 1.24 3.14
CA HIS A 196 9.94 0.90 4.36
C HIS A 196 9.55 -0.59 4.38
N VAL A 197 9.05 -1.10 3.25
CA VAL A 197 8.71 -2.52 3.04
C VAL A 197 9.95 -3.41 3.21
N ALA A 198 11.06 -3.09 2.54
CA ALA A 198 12.33 -3.81 2.71
C ALA A 198 12.82 -3.80 4.16
N GLY A 199 12.57 -2.70 4.88
CA GLY A 199 12.83 -2.54 6.29
C GLY A 199 12.13 -3.58 7.16
N ILE A 200 10.82 -3.76 6.96
CA ILE A 200 10.00 -4.76 7.67
C ILE A 200 10.50 -6.17 7.36
N VAL A 201 10.78 -6.46 6.08
CA VAL A 201 11.25 -7.77 5.66
C VAL A 201 12.58 -8.13 6.31
N GLY A 202 13.55 -7.21 6.41
CA GLY A 202 14.86 -7.62 6.91
C GLY A 202 15.86 -6.55 7.31
N ALA A 203 15.55 -5.26 7.42
CA ALA A 203 16.57 -4.31 7.90
C ALA A 203 17.19 -4.74 9.25
N ASP A 204 18.48 -4.50 9.44
CA ASP A 204 19.19 -4.80 10.70
C ASP A 204 19.85 -3.52 11.23
N ALA A 205 19.05 -2.68 11.90
CA ALA A 205 19.52 -1.42 12.44
C ALA A 205 20.35 -1.58 13.74
N ARG A 206 20.42 -2.80 14.30
CA ARG A 206 21.28 -3.11 15.47
C ARG A 206 22.77 -3.01 15.14
N LYS A 207 23.14 -3.16 13.86
CA LYS A 207 24.54 -3.19 13.39
C LYS A 207 25.08 -1.83 12.94
N VAL A 208 24.28 -0.77 13.01
CA VAL A 208 24.60 0.52 12.36
C VAL A 208 24.57 1.71 13.32
N GLY A 209 24.58 1.47 14.63
CA GLY A 209 24.59 2.52 15.65
C GLY A 209 23.33 3.39 15.63
N ALA A 210 22.20 2.85 15.17
CA ALA A 210 20.93 3.57 15.20
C ALA A 210 20.54 3.89 16.64
N THR A 211 20.09 5.13 16.89
CA THR A 211 19.63 5.56 18.22
C THR A 211 18.55 4.63 18.79
N HIS A 212 17.74 4.04 17.91
CA HIS A 212 16.72 3.05 18.26
C HIS A 212 16.85 1.85 17.33
N PRO A 213 17.63 0.83 17.75
CA PRO A 213 17.90 -0.30 16.91
C PRO A 213 16.67 -1.18 16.76
N PHE A 214 16.35 -1.54 15.51
CA PHE A 214 15.28 -2.47 15.14
C PHE A 214 15.83 -3.55 14.22
N VAL A 215 15.06 -4.63 14.06
CA VAL A 215 15.40 -5.73 13.16
C VAL A 215 14.13 -6.22 12.47
N GLY A 216 14.16 -6.42 11.15
CA GLY A 216 13.07 -7.01 10.39
C GLY A 216 12.91 -8.51 10.64
N VAL A 217 11.94 -9.12 9.94
CA VAL A 217 11.57 -10.54 10.12
C VAL A 217 12.70 -11.50 9.72
N ALA A 218 13.45 -11.19 8.68
CA ALA A 218 14.51 -12.04 8.14
C ALA A 218 15.79 -11.21 7.86
N PRO A 219 16.60 -10.92 8.89
CA PRO A 219 17.70 -9.95 8.81
C PRO A 219 18.92 -10.35 7.96
N GLU A 220 18.98 -11.58 7.46
CA GLU A 220 20.10 -12.09 6.65
C GLU A 220 19.67 -12.46 5.21
N VAL A 221 18.48 -12.05 4.78
CA VAL A 221 18.07 -12.19 3.36
C VAL A 221 18.94 -11.33 2.44
N THR A 222 19.10 -11.82 1.22
CA THR A 222 19.56 -11.03 0.07
C THR A 222 18.35 -10.40 -0.62
N PHE A 223 18.41 -9.12 -0.93
CA PHE A 223 17.31 -8.40 -1.59
C PHE A 223 17.51 -8.29 -3.11
N GLY A 224 16.40 -8.36 -3.84
CA GLY A 224 16.25 -7.74 -5.16
C GLY A 224 15.33 -6.52 -5.06
N ALA A 225 15.70 -5.38 -5.64
CA ALA A 225 14.90 -4.17 -5.65
C ALA A 225 14.37 -3.92 -7.07
N TYR A 226 13.05 -4.02 -7.26
CA TYR A 226 12.42 -3.87 -8.57
C TYR A 226 11.50 -2.65 -8.49
N ARG A 227 11.99 -1.53 -9.02
CA ARG A 227 11.26 -0.27 -8.98
C ARG A 227 10.25 -0.23 -10.12
N VAL A 228 8.98 -0.26 -9.76
CA VAL A 228 7.82 -0.26 -10.66
C VAL A 228 6.87 0.90 -10.38
N LEU A 229 7.11 1.65 -9.29
CA LEU A 229 6.38 2.86 -8.94
C LEU A 229 7.30 4.09 -8.96
N ASP A 230 6.76 5.20 -9.44
CA ASP A 230 7.43 6.48 -9.57
C ASP A 230 7.49 7.26 -8.25
N CYS A 231 7.95 8.50 -8.31
CA CYS A 231 8.05 9.34 -7.11
C CYS A 231 6.70 9.64 -6.45
N GLU A 232 5.59 9.65 -7.19
CA GLU A 232 4.24 9.83 -6.66
C GLU A 232 3.59 8.51 -6.25
N GLY A 233 4.31 7.39 -6.37
CA GLY A 233 3.84 6.06 -5.98
C GLY A 233 2.97 5.42 -7.05
N SER A 234 3.06 5.87 -8.29
CA SER A 234 2.25 5.38 -9.40
C SER A 234 3.07 4.54 -10.37
N GLY A 235 2.46 3.50 -10.93
CA GLY A 235 3.10 2.61 -11.90
C GLY A 235 2.07 1.95 -12.79
N SER A 236 2.50 0.99 -13.62
CA SER A 236 1.61 0.21 -14.48
C SER A 236 1.64 -1.28 -14.11
N ASN A 237 0.52 -1.98 -14.32
CA ASN A 237 0.43 -3.43 -14.12
C ASN A 237 1.45 -4.21 -14.99
N GLU A 238 1.73 -3.76 -16.22
CA GLU A 238 2.81 -4.33 -17.05
C GLU A 238 4.21 -4.17 -16.40
N GLY A 239 4.48 -3.03 -15.75
CA GLY A 239 5.74 -2.77 -15.06
C GLY A 239 5.92 -3.69 -13.85
N VAL A 240 4.84 -3.91 -13.10
CA VAL A 240 4.79 -4.92 -12.03
C VAL A 240 5.13 -6.29 -12.58
N MET A 241 4.46 -6.71 -13.65
CA MET A 241 4.68 -8.04 -14.25
C MET A 241 6.12 -8.23 -14.75
N TRP A 242 6.73 -7.21 -15.36
CA TRP A 242 8.16 -7.26 -15.73
C TRP A 242 9.07 -7.38 -14.50
N GLY A 243 8.76 -6.66 -13.41
CA GLY A 243 9.45 -6.80 -12.13
C GLY A 243 9.35 -8.21 -11.56
N MET A 244 8.15 -8.81 -11.59
CA MET A 244 7.90 -10.18 -11.14
C MET A 244 8.70 -11.20 -11.95
N GLU A 245 8.70 -11.11 -13.28
CA GLU A 245 9.46 -12.04 -14.13
C GLU A 245 10.97 -11.86 -13.97
N LEU A 246 11.47 -10.61 -13.87
CA LEU A 246 12.88 -10.37 -13.65
C LEU A 246 13.33 -10.94 -12.28
N ALA A 247 12.51 -10.80 -11.26
CA ALA A 247 12.74 -11.41 -9.95
C ALA A 247 12.83 -12.93 -10.02
N PHE A 248 11.89 -13.57 -10.72
CA PHE A 248 11.90 -15.00 -10.96
C PHE A 248 13.16 -15.46 -11.70
N ASN A 249 13.52 -14.77 -12.79
CA ASN A 249 14.69 -15.07 -13.61
C ASN A 249 16.02 -14.87 -12.85
N GLN A 250 16.05 -13.97 -11.87
CA GLN A 250 17.20 -13.77 -10.98
C GLN A 250 17.21 -14.77 -9.79
N GLY A 251 16.25 -15.68 -9.77
CA GLY A 251 16.12 -16.78 -8.82
C GLY A 251 15.72 -16.29 -7.43
N MET A 252 14.85 -15.28 -7.35
CA MET A 252 14.21 -14.91 -6.08
C MET A 252 13.37 -16.08 -5.56
N HIS A 253 13.43 -16.34 -4.26
CA HIS A 253 12.64 -17.39 -3.64
C HIS A 253 11.25 -16.87 -3.23
N VAL A 254 11.20 -15.58 -2.88
CA VAL A 254 9.99 -14.88 -2.46
C VAL A 254 9.95 -13.54 -3.19
N ILE A 255 8.78 -13.10 -3.62
CA ILE A 255 8.53 -11.70 -3.95
C ILE A 255 7.47 -11.13 -3.02
N ASN A 256 7.68 -9.87 -2.63
CA ASN A 256 6.70 -9.07 -1.91
C ASN A 256 6.18 -7.97 -2.84
N MET A 257 4.85 -7.89 -2.96
CA MET A 257 4.15 -6.85 -3.71
C MET A 257 3.23 -6.10 -2.75
N SER A 258 3.71 -4.99 -2.21
CA SER A 258 2.90 -4.09 -1.36
C SER A 258 2.19 -3.05 -2.24
N LEU A 259 1.47 -3.55 -3.23
CA LEU A 259 0.78 -2.77 -4.24
C LEU A 259 -0.72 -2.87 -4.01
N GLY A 260 -1.44 -1.80 -4.34
CA GLY A 260 -2.90 -1.74 -4.25
C GLY A 260 -3.54 -1.45 -5.60
N GLY A 261 -4.85 -1.69 -5.66
CA GLY A 261 -5.66 -1.49 -6.85
C GLY A 261 -5.81 -2.75 -7.70
N GLY A 262 -6.53 -2.58 -8.82
CA GLY A 262 -6.84 -3.66 -9.73
C GLY A 262 -8.33 -3.86 -9.99
N SER A 263 -8.65 -4.94 -10.69
CA SER A 263 -10.02 -5.25 -11.10
C SER A 263 -10.77 -6.13 -10.10
N ALA A 264 -10.09 -6.62 -9.05
CA ALA A 264 -10.63 -7.56 -8.06
C ALA A 264 -11.07 -8.92 -8.63
N TYR A 265 -10.62 -9.26 -9.84
CA TYR A 265 -10.90 -10.53 -10.50
C TYR A 265 -9.62 -11.33 -10.76
N LYS A 266 -9.68 -12.64 -10.50
CA LYS A 266 -8.55 -13.57 -10.69
C LYS A 266 -8.09 -13.68 -12.16
N GLU A 267 -8.95 -13.25 -13.09
CA GLU A 267 -8.63 -13.21 -14.50
C GLU A 267 -7.67 -12.06 -14.85
N ASN A 268 -7.33 -11.16 -13.92
CA ASN A 268 -6.34 -10.11 -14.11
C ASN A 268 -4.93 -10.68 -14.42
N PRO A 269 -4.15 -10.04 -15.31
CA PRO A 269 -2.85 -10.55 -15.74
C PRO A 269 -1.81 -10.69 -14.61
N VAL A 270 -1.85 -9.83 -13.58
CA VAL A 270 -0.98 -9.93 -12.40
C VAL A 270 -1.32 -11.16 -11.56
N ALA A 271 -2.60 -11.46 -11.37
CA ALA A 271 -3.06 -12.66 -10.65
C ALA A 271 -2.64 -13.94 -11.38
N ILE A 272 -2.86 -13.99 -12.70
CA ILE A 272 -2.43 -15.11 -13.56
C ILE A 272 -0.92 -15.32 -13.46
N LEU A 273 -0.12 -14.25 -13.55
CA LEU A 273 1.33 -14.36 -13.43
C LEU A 273 1.75 -14.82 -12.02
N SER A 274 1.06 -14.35 -10.98
CA SER A 274 1.31 -14.77 -9.59
C SER A 274 1.14 -16.28 -9.41
N ASP A 275 0.10 -16.86 -10.00
CA ASP A 275 -0.13 -18.31 -9.99
C ASP A 275 0.92 -19.07 -10.78
N LYS A 276 1.25 -18.62 -11.99
CA LYS A 276 2.30 -19.26 -12.82
C LYS A 276 3.64 -19.25 -12.08
N LEU A 277 4.01 -18.15 -11.44
CA LEU A 277 5.26 -18.05 -10.68
C LEU A 277 5.27 -18.91 -9.42
N THR A 278 4.14 -18.96 -8.70
CA THR A 278 4.02 -19.81 -7.51
C THR A 278 4.05 -21.30 -7.85
N ALA A 279 3.37 -21.70 -8.93
CA ALA A 279 3.46 -23.06 -9.47
C ALA A 279 4.89 -23.46 -9.87
N ASN A 280 5.74 -22.49 -10.20
CA ASN A 280 7.16 -22.70 -10.53
C ASN A 280 8.11 -22.48 -9.33
N GLY A 281 7.59 -22.47 -8.10
CA GLY A 281 8.39 -22.54 -6.87
C GLY A 281 8.85 -21.21 -6.29
N MET A 282 8.37 -20.07 -6.78
CA MET A 282 8.59 -18.77 -6.16
C MET A 282 7.38 -18.35 -5.32
N ALA A 283 7.55 -18.09 -4.03
CA ALA A 283 6.43 -17.62 -3.20
C ALA A 283 6.06 -16.18 -3.56
N VAL A 284 4.81 -15.96 -3.97
CA VAL A 284 4.26 -14.64 -4.27
C VAL A 284 3.42 -14.16 -3.09
N ILE A 285 3.89 -13.11 -2.41
CA ILE A 285 3.22 -12.50 -1.26
C ILE A 285 2.73 -11.10 -1.66
N ALA A 286 1.43 -10.87 -1.59
CA ALA A 286 0.81 -9.61 -1.99
C ALA A 286 -0.06 -9.05 -0.88
N ALA A 287 -0.08 -7.71 -0.73
CA ALA A 287 -1.03 -7.06 0.16
C ALA A 287 -2.46 -7.27 -0.35
N ALA A 288 -3.41 -7.51 0.56
CA ALA A 288 -4.82 -7.58 0.19
C ALA A 288 -5.34 -6.23 -0.31
N GLY A 289 -4.81 -5.11 0.17
CA GLY A 289 -5.23 -3.76 -0.19
C GLY A 289 -5.81 -2.99 1.00
N ASN A 290 -6.09 -1.71 0.77
CA ASN A 290 -6.53 -0.76 1.80
C ASN A 290 -7.90 -0.15 1.50
N ASP A 291 -8.70 -0.84 0.69
CA ASP A 291 -9.96 -0.35 0.14
C ASP A 291 -11.16 -1.08 0.76
N GLY A 292 -11.01 -1.71 1.94
CA GLY A 292 -12.09 -2.44 2.60
C GLY A 292 -13.34 -1.60 2.85
N THR A 293 -13.17 -0.30 3.11
CA THR A 293 -14.30 0.63 3.27
C THR A 293 -15.08 0.90 1.98
N SER A 294 -14.53 0.54 0.82
CA SER A 294 -15.17 0.70 -0.49
C SER A 294 -16.17 -0.40 -0.82
N GLY A 295 -16.18 -1.52 -0.08
CA GLY A 295 -17.13 -2.61 -0.22
C GLY A 295 -16.46 -3.98 -0.38
N ILE A 296 -17.26 -4.99 -0.76
CA ILE A 296 -16.78 -6.33 -1.05
C ILE A 296 -16.02 -6.38 -2.37
N GLY A 297 -15.04 -7.28 -2.47
CA GLY A 297 -14.29 -7.48 -3.72
C GLY A 297 -13.30 -6.34 -3.96
N MET A 298 -12.56 -5.97 -2.91
CA MET A 298 -11.55 -4.91 -2.96
C MET A 298 -10.12 -5.45 -2.82
N VAL A 299 -9.97 -6.78 -2.94
CA VAL A 299 -8.66 -7.44 -2.87
C VAL A 299 -7.84 -7.06 -4.10
N SER A 300 -6.59 -6.67 -3.86
CA SER A 300 -5.65 -6.22 -4.89
C SER A 300 -5.19 -7.37 -5.78
N ASP A 301 -4.90 -7.08 -7.05
CA ASP A 301 -4.72 -8.12 -8.08
C ASP A 301 -3.68 -9.19 -7.74
N GLY A 302 -2.56 -8.80 -7.13
CA GLY A 302 -1.49 -9.73 -6.75
C GLY A 302 -1.92 -10.79 -5.72
N GLY A 303 -2.94 -10.48 -4.92
CA GLY A 303 -3.50 -11.37 -3.90
C GLY A 303 -4.66 -12.23 -4.39
N LEU A 304 -5.04 -12.15 -5.67
CA LEU A 304 -6.17 -12.90 -6.24
C LEU A 304 -5.77 -14.22 -6.90
N GLY A 305 -4.46 -14.50 -7.01
CA GLY A 305 -3.96 -15.78 -7.47
C GLY A 305 -4.42 -16.89 -6.54
N GLU A 306 -4.84 -18.03 -7.08
CA GLU A 306 -5.26 -19.20 -6.29
C GLU A 306 -4.09 -19.82 -5.51
N LEU A 307 -2.87 -19.65 -6.01
CA LEU A 307 -1.64 -20.15 -5.40
C LEU A 307 -0.85 -19.06 -4.67
N SER A 308 -1.14 -17.78 -4.93
CA SER A 308 -0.45 -16.68 -4.24
C SER A 308 -0.97 -16.48 -2.81
N THR A 309 -0.19 -15.77 -1.98
CA THR A 309 -0.59 -15.43 -0.61
C THR A 309 -1.04 -13.98 -0.53
N SER A 310 -2.33 -13.77 -0.30
CA SER A 310 -2.90 -12.46 0.02
C SER A 310 -2.81 -12.16 1.52
N VAL A 311 -2.33 -10.98 1.88
CA VAL A 311 -2.05 -10.59 3.26
C VAL A 311 -2.94 -9.41 3.67
N ALA A 312 -3.90 -9.68 4.56
CA ALA A 312 -4.71 -8.67 5.24
C ALA A 312 -3.89 -7.94 6.33
N ALA A 313 -4.39 -6.79 6.79
CA ALA A 313 -3.78 -6.01 7.86
C ALA A 313 -4.56 -6.13 9.19
N PHE A 314 -3.83 -6.17 10.30
CA PHE A 314 -4.37 -5.98 11.64
C PHE A 314 -3.49 -4.99 12.41
N ASP A 315 -4.11 -4.24 13.32
CA ASP A 315 -3.42 -3.15 14.00
C ASP A 315 -2.47 -3.68 15.08
N ASN A 316 -1.31 -3.05 15.22
CA ASN A 316 -0.35 -3.39 16.27
C ASN A 316 -0.95 -3.09 17.65
N VAL A 317 -0.70 -3.93 18.67
CA VAL A 317 -1.18 -3.69 20.05
C VAL A 317 -0.56 -2.45 20.70
N SER A 318 0.53 -1.93 20.13
CA SER A 318 1.19 -0.73 20.60
C SER A 318 1.66 0.14 19.45
N GLY A 319 1.63 1.46 19.66
CA GLY A 319 2.12 2.46 18.73
C GLY A 319 2.85 3.57 19.47
N ASN A 320 3.79 4.21 18.77
CA ASN A 320 4.44 5.42 19.25
C ASN A 320 3.66 6.63 18.76
N PHE A 321 3.30 7.49 19.71
CA PHE A 321 2.52 8.68 19.41
C PHE A 321 3.15 9.90 20.06
N ASN A 322 2.89 11.06 19.46
CA ASN A 322 2.95 12.30 20.21
C ASN A 322 1.92 12.22 21.34
N TYR A 323 2.23 12.82 22.48
CA TYR A 323 1.36 12.75 23.64
C TYR A 323 1.30 14.09 24.36
N PHE A 324 0.23 14.30 25.12
CA PHE A 324 0.14 15.43 26.05
C PHE A 324 -0.04 14.94 27.48
N LYS A 325 0.23 15.84 28.42
CA LYS A 325 -0.13 15.65 29.83
C LYS A 325 -1.25 16.62 30.19
N TYR A 326 -2.28 16.12 30.88
CA TYR A 326 -3.35 16.91 31.48
C TYR A 326 -3.41 16.55 32.97
N GLY A 327 -2.89 17.43 33.82
CA GLY A 327 -2.55 17.07 35.21
C GLY A 327 -1.52 15.93 35.24
N THR A 328 -1.84 14.81 35.89
CA THR A 328 -0.99 13.60 35.95
C THR A 328 -1.25 12.62 34.80
N SER A 329 -2.33 12.79 34.04
CA SER A 329 -2.72 11.88 32.95
C SER A 329 -1.91 12.15 31.69
N GLN A 330 -1.48 11.10 31.01
CA GLN A 330 -0.76 11.16 29.71
C GLN A 330 -1.60 10.49 28.64
N ARG A 331 -1.81 11.14 27.48
CA ARG A 331 -2.64 10.58 26.40
C ARG A 331 -1.99 10.80 25.04
N ALA A 332 -2.04 9.76 24.20
CA ALA A 332 -1.64 9.83 22.82
C ALA A 332 -2.56 10.74 22.01
N TYR A 333 -2.01 11.41 21.00
CA TYR A 333 -2.78 12.18 20.02
C TYR A 333 -2.18 12.09 18.62
N LYS A 334 -3.02 12.27 17.60
CA LYS A 334 -2.60 12.44 16.20
C LYS A 334 -2.93 13.86 15.75
N ALA A 335 -1.93 14.59 15.26
CA ALA A 335 -2.12 15.94 14.74
C ALA A 335 -2.87 15.90 13.39
N SER A 336 -3.63 16.95 13.08
CA SER A 336 -4.37 17.01 11.81
C SER A 336 -3.46 17.05 10.57
N SER A 337 -3.91 16.46 9.46
CA SER A 337 -3.12 16.26 8.22
C SER A 337 -2.63 17.54 7.53
N ASN A 338 -3.34 18.67 7.66
CA ASN A 338 -2.90 19.97 7.14
C ASN A 338 -1.69 20.54 7.90
N TRP A 339 -1.30 19.91 9.00
CA TRP A 339 -0.23 20.35 9.87
C TRP A 339 0.59 19.18 10.40
N GLY A 340 1.18 18.38 9.49
CA GLY A 340 2.03 17.20 9.79
C GLY A 340 3.32 17.46 10.60
N LYS A 341 3.39 18.53 11.39
CA LYS A 341 4.38 18.75 12.45
C LYS A 341 3.67 18.64 13.80
N ALA A 342 4.39 18.33 14.88
CA ALA A 342 3.85 18.41 16.23
C ALA A 342 3.29 19.83 16.47
N ILE A 343 1.98 20.02 16.27
CA ILE A 343 1.29 21.18 16.80
C ILE A 343 1.10 20.89 18.27
N ASN A 344 1.80 21.67 19.08
CA ASN A 344 1.43 21.82 20.48
C ASN A 344 0.13 22.64 20.45
N LEU A 345 -0.99 21.99 20.75
CA LEU A 345 -2.18 22.73 21.17
C LEU A 345 -1.74 23.72 22.27
N PRO A 346 -2.33 24.93 22.34
CA PRO A 346 -1.87 25.91 23.30
C PRO A 346 -2.02 25.34 24.72
N SER A 347 -1.12 25.73 25.62
CA SER A 347 -1.30 25.52 27.06
C SER A 347 -2.46 26.41 27.54
N ALA A 348 -3.68 25.96 27.31
CA ALA A 348 -4.93 26.53 27.78
C ALA A 348 -5.70 25.48 28.61
N THR A 349 -6.77 25.90 29.29
CA THR A 349 -7.64 24.96 30.00
C THR A 349 -8.56 24.25 29.01
N LEU A 350 -8.94 23.01 29.32
CA LEU A 350 -9.89 22.25 28.53
C LEU A 350 -11.32 22.74 28.80
N PHE A 351 -12.15 22.78 27.76
CA PHE A 351 -13.59 23.01 27.83
C PHE A 351 -14.33 21.94 27.01
N PRO A 352 -14.81 20.85 27.63
CA PRO A 352 -15.58 19.84 26.91
C PRO A 352 -16.92 20.42 26.44
N LEU A 353 -17.24 20.26 25.14
CA LEU A 353 -18.55 20.64 24.63
C LEU A 353 -19.54 19.52 24.92
N LEU A 354 -20.62 19.84 25.63
CA LEU A 354 -21.59 18.85 26.08
C LEU A 354 -22.97 19.15 25.51
N ASN A 355 -23.68 18.08 25.12
CA ASN A 355 -25.11 18.11 24.86
C ASN A 355 -25.88 18.23 26.19
N LYS A 356 -27.20 18.46 26.11
CA LYS A 356 -28.07 18.59 27.29
C LYS A 356 -28.11 17.35 28.18
N ASP A 357 -27.89 16.17 27.60
CA ASP A 357 -27.82 14.89 28.30
C ASP A 357 -26.44 14.64 28.95
N GLY A 358 -25.48 15.55 28.79
CA GLY A 358 -24.13 15.44 29.33
C GLY A 358 -23.17 14.60 28.48
N SER A 359 -23.60 14.10 27.32
CA SER A 359 -22.72 13.48 26.31
C SER A 359 -21.87 14.54 25.60
N LEU A 360 -20.73 14.13 25.03
CA LEU A 360 -19.93 15.03 24.21
C LEU A 360 -20.69 15.44 22.94
N SER A 361 -20.67 16.74 22.67
CA SER A 361 -21.23 17.32 21.47
C SER A 361 -20.36 17.02 20.25
N ASP A 362 -20.98 16.94 19.07
CA ASP A 362 -20.25 16.95 17.81
C ASP A 362 -19.62 18.34 17.50
N GLY A 363 -20.04 19.44 18.15
CA GLY A 363 -19.47 20.74 17.83
C GLY A 363 -19.58 21.14 16.36
N CYS A 364 -20.53 20.57 15.61
CA CYS A 364 -20.77 20.89 14.19
C CYS A 364 -21.58 22.18 14.03
N LEU A 365 -22.29 22.63 15.07
CA LEU A 365 -23.15 23.80 15.04
C LEU A 365 -22.59 24.91 15.92
N ALA A 366 -22.74 26.16 15.48
CA ALA A 366 -22.34 27.33 16.28
C ALA A 366 -23.01 27.35 17.66
N ALA A 367 -24.24 26.84 17.75
CA ALA A 367 -24.98 26.71 19.00
C ALA A 367 -24.34 25.74 20.02
N ASN A 368 -23.38 24.90 19.62
CA ASN A 368 -22.65 24.03 20.53
C ASN A 368 -21.57 24.78 21.34
N TYR A 369 -21.24 26.02 20.96
CA TYR A 369 -20.12 26.78 21.55
C TYR A 369 -20.66 27.94 22.41
N PRO A 370 -20.76 27.75 23.73
CA PRO A 370 -21.11 28.83 24.63
C PRO A 370 -19.93 29.81 24.78
N ALA A 371 -20.18 31.00 25.32
CA ALA A 371 -19.18 32.08 25.40
C ALA A 371 -17.91 31.68 26.19
N GLU A 372 -18.06 30.79 27.16
CA GLU A 372 -17.00 30.27 28.03
C GLU A 372 -15.97 29.39 27.28
N ALA A 373 -16.32 28.86 26.10
CA ALA A 373 -15.40 28.08 25.27
C ALA A 373 -14.32 28.96 24.61
N LYS A 374 -14.53 30.27 24.53
CA LYS A 374 -13.60 31.21 23.88
C LYS A 374 -12.23 31.19 24.55
N GLY A 375 -11.17 31.06 23.75
CA GLY A 375 -9.79 30.98 24.23
C GLY A 375 -9.43 29.67 24.94
N LYS A 376 -10.31 28.66 24.94
CA LYS A 376 -10.06 27.33 25.54
C LYS A 376 -9.70 26.29 24.48
N VAL A 377 -9.14 25.17 24.90
CA VAL A 377 -9.08 23.97 24.04
C VAL A 377 -10.39 23.21 24.24
N VAL A 378 -11.13 22.96 23.16
CA VAL A 378 -12.40 22.22 23.25
C VAL A 378 -12.20 20.72 23.03
N LEU A 379 -12.99 19.90 23.72
CA LEU A 379 -13.11 18.46 23.47
C LEU A 379 -14.48 18.18 22.85
N VAL A 380 -14.50 17.43 21.75
CA VAL A 380 -15.70 17.10 20.96
C VAL A 380 -15.70 15.63 20.55
N LEU A 381 -16.87 15.04 20.35
CA LEU A 381 -17.02 13.68 19.85
C LEU A 381 -16.96 13.66 18.33
N GLY A 382 -15.90 13.09 17.76
CA GLY A 382 -15.78 12.88 16.32
C GLY A 382 -16.89 12.00 15.77
N ASP A 383 -17.67 12.57 14.86
CA ASP A 383 -18.47 11.81 13.91
C ASP A 383 -17.94 12.08 12.50
N PHE A 384 -18.00 11.07 11.64
CA PHE A 384 -17.56 11.18 10.25
C PHE A 384 -18.73 11.42 9.27
N THR A 385 -19.94 11.63 9.77
CA THR A 385 -21.17 11.61 8.96
C THR A 385 -21.85 12.97 8.83
N ASN A 386 -21.65 13.89 9.76
CA ASN A 386 -22.37 15.18 9.81
C ASN A 386 -21.59 16.30 9.11
N CYS A 387 -20.51 16.79 9.72
CA CYS A 387 -19.75 17.94 9.20
C CYS A 387 -18.27 17.65 8.92
N GLY A 388 -17.82 16.42 9.20
CA GLY A 388 -16.41 16.04 9.14
C GLY A 388 -15.52 16.84 10.08
N SER A 389 -14.22 16.54 10.07
CA SER A 389 -13.25 17.22 10.94
C SER A 389 -13.00 18.68 10.52
N ALA A 390 -12.90 18.96 9.22
CA ALA A 390 -12.67 20.32 8.71
C ALA A 390 -13.87 21.26 8.96
N GLY A 391 -15.11 20.80 8.73
CA GLY A 391 -16.31 21.60 8.99
C GLY A 391 -16.41 21.99 10.46
N ARG A 392 -16.13 21.04 11.35
CA ARG A 392 -16.06 21.24 12.81
C ARG A 392 -15.00 22.25 13.22
N GLY A 393 -13.80 22.14 12.65
CA GLY A 393 -12.71 23.09 12.88
C GLY A 393 -13.09 24.53 12.47
N ASN A 394 -13.83 24.71 11.38
CA ASN A 394 -14.29 26.03 10.94
C ASN A 394 -15.25 26.67 11.94
N VAL A 395 -16.19 25.90 12.47
CA VAL A 395 -17.16 26.36 13.48
C VAL A 395 -16.43 26.76 14.77
N ALA A 396 -15.53 25.91 15.25
CA ALA A 396 -14.74 26.18 16.44
C ALA A 396 -13.83 27.41 16.30
N LYS A 397 -13.21 27.57 15.13
CA LYS A 397 -12.40 28.76 14.82
C LYS A 397 -13.26 30.02 14.88
N ALA A 398 -14.46 29.99 14.31
CA ALA A 398 -15.40 31.12 14.37
C ALA A 398 -15.85 31.44 15.81
N ALA A 399 -15.97 30.42 16.67
CA ALA A 399 -16.25 30.58 18.10
C ALA A 399 -15.05 31.14 18.91
N GLY A 400 -13.88 31.28 18.29
CA GLY A 400 -12.69 31.87 18.92
C GLY A 400 -12.04 30.96 19.97
N VAL A 401 -12.20 29.64 19.84
CA VAL A 401 -11.48 28.68 20.70
C VAL A 401 -9.99 28.68 20.37
N ALA A 402 -9.15 28.29 21.32
CA ALA A 402 -7.69 28.26 21.15
C ALA A 402 -7.18 26.97 20.48
N GLY A 403 -7.95 25.89 20.53
CA GLY A 403 -7.62 24.61 19.89
C GLY A 403 -8.74 23.58 20.05
N MET A 404 -8.60 22.43 19.40
CA MET A 404 -9.60 21.36 19.44
C MET A 404 -8.97 19.98 19.56
N LEU A 405 -9.53 19.17 20.46
CA LEU A 405 -9.34 17.74 20.56
C LEU A 405 -10.60 17.02 20.07
N VAL A 406 -10.43 16.13 19.09
CA VAL A 406 -11.52 15.32 18.53
C VAL A 406 -11.37 13.90 19.08
N GLN A 407 -12.27 13.47 19.95
CA GLN A 407 -12.38 12.07 20.38
C GLN A 407 -12.82 11.23 19.19
N THR A 408 -12.04 10.23 18.79
CA THR A 408 -12.41 9.33 17.69
C THR A 408 -13.54 8.40 18.12
N THR A 409 -14.07 7.60 17.20
CA THR A 409 -15.06 6.56 17.54
C THR A 409 -14.37 5.35 18.19
N PRO A 410 -15.12 4.46 18.87
CA PRO A 410 -14.56 3.24 19.49
C PRO A 410 -13.90 2.26 18.50
N PHE A 411 -14.05 2.51 17.20
CA PHE A 411 -13.59 1.62 16.13
C PHE A 411 -12.24 2.02 15.54
N GLY A 412 -11.57 3.04 16.08
CA GLY A 412 -10.18 3.26 15.74
C GLY A 412 -9.65 4.66 16.03
N PHE A 413 -8.33 4.72 16.15
CA PHE A 413 -7.58 5.96 16.33
C PHE A 413 -7.24 6.59 14.97
N ALA A 414 -8.14 7.40 14.41
CA ALA A 414 -8.01 7.94 13.06
C ALA A 414 -7.24 9.27 12.99
N ASN A 415 -6.64 9.55 11.84
CA ASN A 415 -6.18 10.91 11.47
C ASN A 415 -7.39 11.81 11.17
N ILE A 416 -7.24 13.12 11.35
CA ILE A 416 -8.28 14.10 11.06
C ILE A 416 -7.77 15.17 10.08
N GLY A 417 -8.68 15.72 9.28
CA GLY A 417 -8.43 16.96 8.53
C GLY A 417 -8.31 18.16 9.48
N GLY A 418 -7.54 19.16 9.09
CA GLY A 418 -7.30 20.37 9.89
C GLY A 418 -7.85 21.63 9.24
N VAL A 419 -7.89 22.72 10.02
CA VAL A 419 -8.24 24.06 9.51
C VAL A 419 -7.07 25.01 9.73
N ALA A 420 -6.75 25.84 8.73
CA ALA A 420 -5.67 26.80 8.83
C ALA A 420 -5.92 27.78 10.00
N GLY A 421 -4.95 27.91 10.90
CA GLY A 421 -5.01 28.84 12.05
C GLY A 421 -5.77 28.30 13.27
N LEU A 422 -6.17 27.03 13.29
CA LEU A 422 -6.67 26.36 14.49
C LEU A 422 -5.89 25.06 14.73
N PRO A 423 -5.12 24.97 15.84
CA PRO A 423 -4.54 23.73 16.33
C PRO A 423 -5.61 22.64 16.55
N MET A 424 -5.45 21.49 15.91
CA MET A 424 -6.38 20.36 15.98
C MET A 424 -5.64 19.03 16.11
N ALA A 425 -6.16 18.15 16.97
CA ALA A 425 -5.67 16.79 17.11
C ALA A 425 -6.81 15.81 17.41
N SER A 426 -6.66 14.56 17.01
CA SER A 426 -7.52 13.46 17.45
C SER A 426 -6.93 12.71 18.63
N ILE A 427 -7.80 12.14 19.45
CA ILE A 427 -7.47 11.24 20.56
C ILE A 427 -8.39 10.02 20.49
N GLU A 428 -7.95 8.90 21.06
CA GLU A 428 -8.74 7.67 21.18
C GLU A 428 -10.06 7.88 21.92
N PHE A 429 -11.04 7.01 21.68
CA PHE A 429 -12.38 7.13 22.27
C PHE A 429 -12.29 7.02 23.79
N ALA A 430 -11.65 5.95 24.28
CA ALA A 430 -11.43 5.75 25.71
C ALA A 430 -10.61 6.90 26.34
N ALA A 431 -9.62 7.43 25.61
CA ALA A 431 -8.81 8.54 26.08
C ALA A 431 -9.63 9.83 26.26
N GLY A 432 -10.62 10.07 25.40
CA GLY A 432 -11.51 11.22 25.51
C GLY A 432 -12.49 11.11 26.68
N ASP A 433 -13.06 9.92 26.94
CA ASP A 433 -13.91 9.68 28.12
C ASP A 433 -13.14 9.91 29.42
N GLU A 434 -11.92 9.40 29.51
CA GLU A 434 -11.04 9.61 30.65
C GLU A 434 -10.64 11.08 30.81
N LEU A 435 -10.39 11.79 29.70
CA LEU A 435 -10.06 13.21 29.71
C LEU A 435 -11.26 14.05 30.19
N LEU A 436 -12.48 13.71 29.75
CA LEU A 436 -13.72 14.33 30.21
C LEU A 436 -13.89 14.14 31.72
N ALA A 437 -13.67 12.93 32.23
CA ALA A 437 -13.73 12.64 33.66
C ALA A 437 -12.65 13.42 34.45
N ALA A 438 -11.43 13.49 33.93
CA ALA A 438 -10.34 14.25 34.54
C ALA A 438 -10.64 15.76 34.58
N ALA A 439 -11.21 16.31 33.52
CA ALA A 439 -11.58 17.72 33.44
C ALA A 439 -12.72 18.10 34.38
N LYS A 440 -13.69 17.20 34.59
CA LYS A 440 -14.73 17.38 35.63
C LYS A 440 -14.14 17.46 37.03
N LYS A 441 -13.09 16.68 37.32
CA LYS A 441 -12.42 16.66 38.63
C LYS A 441 -11.48 17.84 38.85
N ASN A 442 -10.79 18.30 37.80
CA ASN A 442 -9.84 19.42 37.87
C ASN A 442 -9.95 20.34 36.64
N PRO A 443 -10.98 21.20 36.58
CA PRO A 443 -11.24 22.04 35.40
C PRO A 443 -10.17 23.11 35.16
N ALA A 444 -9.35 23.42 36.16
CA ALA A 444 -8.26 24.40 36.07
C ALA A 444 -6.95 23.79 35.52
N ALA A 445 -6.88 22.47 35.34
CA ALA A 445 -5.68 21.84 34.78
C ALA A 445 -5.41 22.33 33.35
N THR A 446 -4.13 22.46 33.03
CA THR A 446 -3.63 22.85 31.72
C THR A 446 -2.90 21.70 31.06
N PHE A 447 -2.74 21.80 29.74
CA PHE A 447 -1.96 20.88 28.96
C PHE A 447 -0.46 21.20 29.00
N SER A 448 0.36 20.15 28.94
CA SER A 448 1.78 20.24 28.55
C SER A 448 2.05 19.26 27.40
N TRP A 449 2.96 19.65 26.50
CA TRP A 449 3.21 18.97 25.22
C TRP A 449 4.69 18.62 25.11
N PRO A 450 5.08 17.44 25.60
CA PRO A 450 6.46 16.97 25.47
C PRO A 450 6.85 16.80 24.00
N ALA A 451 8.13 17.03 23.70
CA ALA A 451 8.66 16.94 22.33
C ALA A 451 8.99 15.51 21.92
N GLU A 452 9.18 14.63 22.91
CA GLU A 452 9.42 13.21 22.70
C GLU A 452 8.12 12.44 22.45
N GLN A 453 8.24 11.36 21.68
CA GLN A 453 7.16 10.39 21.53
C GLN A 453 7.24 9.33 22.61
N LYS A 454 6.10 8.69 22.89
CA LYS A 454 6.01 7.59 23.84
C LYS A 454 5.13 6.48 23.27
N SER A 455 5.43 5.25 23.66
CA SER A 455 4.62 4.08 23.35
C SER A 455 3.33 4.07 24.18
N PHE A 456 2.20 3.87 23.50
CA PHE A 456 0.89 3.62 24.10
C PHE A 456 0.31 2.32 23.56
N LYS A 457 -0.64 1.75 24.30
CA LYS A 457 -1.53 0.71 23.74
C LYS A 457 -2.42 1.37 22.70
N VAL A 458 -2.73 0.64 21.64
CA VAL A 458 -3.65 1.08 20.60
C VAL A 458 -5.03 0.52 20.91
N GLU A 459 -6.05 1.40 20.98
CA GLU A 459 -7.45 0.97 21.07
C GLU A 459 -7.82 0.16 19.81
N GLY A 460 -8.31 -1.07 20.00
CA GLY A 460 -8.53 -2.02 18.89
C GLY A 460 -7.26 -2.72 18.39
N GLY A 461 -6.11 -2.53 19.03
CA GLY A 461 -4.89 -3.25 18.66
C GLY A 461 -5.06 -4.78 18.73
N GLY A 462 -4.55 -5.48 17.73
CA GLY A 462 -4.71 -6.92 17.55
C GLY A 462 -5.97 -7.34 16.79
N THR A 463 -6.81 -6.39 16.37
CA THR A 463 -7.97 -6.65 15.49
C THR A 463 -7.67 -6.24 14.04
N PRO A 464 -8.39 -6.80 13.05
CA PRO A 464 -8.26 -6.39 11.65
C PRO A 464 -8.35 -4.87 11.50
N SER A 465 -7.43 -4.30 10.71
CA SER A 465 -7.41 -2.86 10.45
C SER A 465 -8.64 -2.48 9.64
N GLY A 466 -9.31 -1.38 10.01
CA GLY A 466 -10.57 -0.98 9.37
C GLY A 466 -10.48 -0.68 7.87
N PHE A 467 -9.28 -0.45 7.34
CA PHE A 467 -9.03 -0.25 5.90
C PHE A 467 -8.74 -1.55 5.14
N SER A 468 -8.42 -2.66 5.83
CA SER A 468 -7.97 -3.88 5.16
C SER A 468 -9.03 -4.38 4.17
N SER A 469 -8.65 -4.58 2.92
CA SER A 469 -9.54 -5.08 1.88
C SER A 469 -10.08 -6.48 2.19
N TYR A 470 -11.32 -6.74 1.79
CA TYR A 470 -12.04 -8.02 1.92
C TYR A 470 -12.97 -8.32 0.75
#